data_AF-A0A930B3W3-F1
#
_entry.id   AF-A0A930B3W3-F1
#
_cell.length_a   1.000
_cell.length_b   1.000
_cell.length_c   1.000
_cell.angle_alpha   90.00
_cell.angle_beta   90.00
_cell.angle_gamma   90.00
#
_symmetry.space_group_name_H-M   'P 1'
#
loop_
_entity.id
_entity.type
_entity.pdbx_description
1 polymer ?
#
loop_
_entity_poly.entity_id
_entity_poly.type
_entity_poly.pdbx_seq_one_letter_code
_entity_poly.pdbx_strand_id
1 'polypeptide(L)'
;YLYLPFYATEKTEKDPNDASKTVKTYKLDSIYGNKSAQFSMKVEELNYNLRNIDSNLENQVYYSNTSLPTATTLAQVTVAGASNQAIVRKKFDDPTTTENESTQEKDKLSPGFRIELSPTLFQSYLLDKEGDSSLSSSASFSQVLKGIVISSSNFSQDLLAQINLKNAKIEVIYTYLYKKDNRDYTKRNSFELSLNGIYFNKYEVTNQNVTLSDDSIYLKGGQGYTAEITIPENNCIFQMLKTKKPIINQADLLLYVDTSKVNVSQLPSYVLPYNADKGTILSDYAGELTNKISADISSIGKLKKDKAGNYYYHIRITDHLTTLIKNNADNVKIGLAVSTHLSQDSRTTISAMKSIKYKDSNNQEKKTVLGTAENTLYTVLYGNSSSVPEAKKLKLIVYYTLTE
;
A
#
# COMPACT_ATOMS: atom_id res chain seq x y z
N TYR A 1 -24.18 1.37 8.47
CA TYR A 1 -23.10 2.28 8.02
C TYR A 1 -21.85 1.50 7.70
N LEU A 2 -21.32 1.61 6.47
CA LEU A 2 -19.98 1.15 6.11
C LEU A 2 -18.95 2.16 6.59
N TYR A 3 -17.99 1.73 7.40
CA TYR A 3 -16.88 2.54 7.89
C TYR A 3 -15.57 2.09 7.24
N LEU A 4 -14.90 3.04 6.59
CA LEU A 4 -13.64 2.89 5.86
C LEU A 4 -12.58 3.81 6.50
N PRO A 5 -11.83 3.32 7.51
CA PRO A 5 -10.83 4.12 8.20
C PRO A 5 -9.66 4.47 7.29
N PHE A 6 -9.08 5.65 7.48
CA PHE A 6 -7.77 5.99 6.90
C PHE A 6 -6.64 5.45 7.77
N TYR A 7 -5.42 5.39 7.23
CA TYR A 7 -4.25 5.30 8.10
C TYR A 7 -3.97 6.69 8.67
N ALA A 8 -4.05 6.81 9.99
CA ALA A 8 -3.86 8.07 10.70
C ALA A 8 -3.05 7.84 11.97
N THR A 9 -2.18 8.79 12.27
CA THR A 9 -1.45 8.82 13.54
C THR A 9 -2.25 9.68 14.53
N GLU A 10 -2.70 9.06 15.62
CA GLU A 10 -3.33 9.77 16.74
C GLU A 10 -2.28 10.61 17.47
N LYS A 11 -2.63 11.86 17.77
CA LYS A 11 -1.87 12.76 18.62
C LYS A 11 -2.76 13.24 19.74
N THR A 12 -2.19 13.33 20.93
CA THR A 12 -2.83 13.98 22.07
C THR A 12 -2.25 15.37 22.20
N GLU A 13 -3.09 16.39 22.02
CA GLU A 13 -2.73 17.80 22.09
C GLU A 13 -3.57 18.48 23.19
N LYS A 14 -3.11 19.62 23.73
CA LYS A 14 -3.94 20.39 24.68
C LYS A 14 -5.13 21.00 23.95
N ASP A 15 -6.30 21.00 24.58
CA ASP A 15 -7.48 21.67 24.03
C ASP A 15 -7.18 23.18 23.87
N PRO A 16 -7.32 23.76 22.67
CA PRO A 16 -7.05 25.17 22.45
C PRO A 16 -8.00 26.11 23.22
N ASN A 17 -9.15 25.60 23.68
CA ASN A 17 -10.14 26.35 24.44
C ASN A 17 -10.08 26.06 25.96
N ASP A 18 -9.34 25.03 26.39
CA ASP A 18 -9.24 24.62 27.80
C ASP A 18 -7.91 23.89 28.07
N ALA A 19 -6.90 24.61 28.56
CA ALA A 19 -5.56 24.08 28.76
C ALA A 19 -5.45 22.94 29.81
N SER A 20 -6.53 22.66 30.57
CA SER A 20 -6.63 21.53 31.50
C SER A 20 -7.07 20.23 30.82
N LYS A 21 -7.56 20.30 29.58
CA LYS A 21 -8.01 19.17 28.78
C LYS A 21 -7.05 18.87 27.65
N THR A 22 -7.08 17.61 27.22
CA THR A 22 -6.40 17.18 26.01
C THR A 22 -7.41 16.73 24.97
N VAL A 23 -7.21 17.14 23.73
CA VAL A 23 -7.95 16.69 22.56
C VAL A 23 -7.10 15.71 21.75
N LYS A 24 -7.77 14.69 21.19
CA LYS A 24 -7.16 13.79 20.23
C LYS A 24 -7.26 14.40 18.84
N THR A 25 -6.14 14.72 18.22
CA THR A 25 -6.04 15.15 16.83
C THR A 25 -5.44 14.03 15.99
N TYR A 26 -5.70 14.04 14.69
CA TYR A 26 -5.23 13.00 13.78
C TYR A 26 -4.44 13.61 12.64
N LYS A 27 -3.22 13.12 12.45
CA LYS A 27 -2.45 13.39 11.24
C LYS A 27 -2.82 12.34 10.20
N LEU A 28 -3.39 12.79 9.08
CA LEU A 28 -3.68 11.92 7.93
C LEU A 28 -2.39 11.70 7.14
N ASP A 29 -1.76 10.56 7.34
CA ASP A 29 -0.50 10.20 6.68
C ASP A 29 -0.74 9.48 5.33
N SER A 30 -2.01 9.18 5.00
CA SER A 30 -2.40 8.25 3.94
C SER A 30 -3.33 8.85 2.87
N ILE A 31 -3.46 10.18 2.88
CA ILE A 31 -4.26 10.92 1.91
C ILE A 31 -3.32 11.79 1.06
N TYR A 32 -3.33 11.56 -0.25
CA TYR A 32 -2.52 12.27 -1.23
C TYR A 32 -3.42 13.09 -2.16
N GLY A 33 -2.95 14.26 -2.60
CA GLY A 33 -3.75 15.18 -3.42
C GLY A 33 -4.63 16.13 -2.59
N ASN A 34 -5.71 16.63 -3.18
CA ASN A 34 -6.59 17.62 -2.53
C ASN A 34 -7.66 16.93 -1.66
N LYS A 35 -7.53 17.09 -0.35
CA LYS A 35 -8.45 16.53 0.65
C LYS A 35 -9.90 17.03 0.53
N SER A 36 -10.11 18.18 -0.10
CA SER A 36 -11.44 18.75 -0.38
C SER A 36 -12.02 18.29 -1.71
N ALA A 37 -11.36 17.38 -2.44
CA ALA A 37 -11.89 16.83 -3.68
C ALA A 37 -13.21 16.10 -3.41
N GLN A 38 -14.22 16.43 -4.20
CA GLN A 38 -15.51 15.79 -4.18
C GLN A 38 -15.51 14.67 -5.21
N PHE A 39 -16.18 13.55 -4.91
CA PHE A 39 -16.24 12.40 -5.80
C PHE A 39 -17.48 11.54 -5.52
N SER A 40 -17.88 10.73 -6.48
CA SER A 40 -18.93 9.73 -6.29
C SER A 40 -18.34 8.46 -5.71
N MET A 41 -18.99 7.88 -4.69
CA MET A 41 -18.69 6.55 -4.17
C MET A 41 -19.90 5.63 -4.35
N LYS A 42 -19.67 4.44 -4.89
CA LYS A 42 -20.68 3.40 -5.03
C LYS A 42 -20.24 2.15 -4.28
N VAL A 43 -21.16 1.57 -3.51
CA VAL A 43 -20.96 0.32 -2.78
C VAL A 43 -21.91 -0.71 -3.37
N GLU A 44 -21.37 -1.82 -3.83
CA GLU A 44 -22.13 -2.88 -4.49
C GLU A 44 -21.78 -4.23 -3.88
N GLU A 45 -22.72 -5.17 -3.94
CA GLU A 45 -22.51 -6.55 -3.56
C GLU A 45 -21.77 -7.32 -4.65
N LEU A 46 -20.77 -8.11 -4.26
CA LEU A 46 -20.07 -9.02 -5.16
C LEU A 46 -20.98 -10.22 -5.49
N ASN A 47 -21.08 -10.60 -6.76
CA ASN A 47 -22.03 -11.65 -7.15
C ASN A 47 -21.51 -13.09 -6.88
N TYR A 48 -20.24 -13.23 -6.49
CA TYR A 48 -19.55 -14.50 -6.23
C TYR A 48 -18.62 -14.40 -5.01
N ASN A 49 -18.24 -15.54 -4.43
CA ASN A 49 -17.28 -15.58 -3.33
C ASN A 49 -15.84 -15.54 -3.85
N LEU A 50 -14.99 -14.72 -3.22
CA LEU A 50 -13.54 -14.80 -3.41
C LEU A 50 -13.00 -16.09 -2.78
N ARG A 51 -12.03 -16.73 -3.44
CA ARG A 51 -11.41 -17.99 -3.06
C ARG A 51 -10.07 -17.72 -2.37
N ASN A 52 -9.78 -18.44 -1.30
CA ASN A 52 -8.46 -18.39 -0.66
C ASN A 52 -7.39 -19.16 -1.45
N ILE A 53 -7.82 -20.21 -2.17
CA ILE A 53 -6.95 -21.16 -2.87
C ILE A 53 -7.34 -21.20 -4.35
N ASP A 54 -6.35 -21.27 -5.23
CA ASP A 54 -6.52 -21.37 -6.67
C ASP A 54 -6.71 -22.83 -7.14
N SER A 55 -6.80 -23.03 -8.45
CA SER A 55 -6.99 -24.36 -9.05
C SER A 55 -5.79 -25.30 -8.89
N ASN A 56 -4.60 -24.77 -8.57
CA ASN A 56 -3.37 -25.53 -8.39
C ASN A 56 -3.09 -25.81 -6.91
N LEU A 57 -4.06 -25.53 -6.01
CA LEU A 57 -3.94 -25.68 -4.56
C LEU A 57 -2.96 -24.68 -3.91
N GLU A 58 -2.68 -23.57 -4.58
CA GLU A 58 -1.84 -22.48 -4.08
C GLU A 58 -2.70 -21.30 -3.59
N ASN A 59 -2.11 -20.37 -2.83
CA ASN A 59 -2.80 -19.16 -2.42
C ASN A 59 -3.30 -18.36 -3.64
N GLN A 60 -4.59 -18.06 -3.68
CA GLN A 60 -5.19 -17.32 -4.79
C GLN A 60 -4.64 -15.90 -4.87
N VAL A 61 -4.08 -15.56 -6.03
CA VAL A 61 -3.63 -14.19 -6.34
C VAL A 61 -4.73 -13.49 -7.15
N TYR A 62 -5.10 -12.30 -6.70
CA TYR A 62 -6.02 -11.40 -7.38
C TYR A 62 -5.23 -10.25 -8.01
N TYR A 63 -5.28 -10.13 -9.34
CA TYR A 63 -4.59 -9.08 -10.08
C TYR A 63 -5.51 -7.89 -10.32
N SER A 64 -4.95 -6.71 -10.62
CA SER A 64 -5.73 -5.49 -10.89
C SER A 64 -6.66 -5.62 -12.11
N ASN A 65 -6.39 -6.55 -13.02
CA ASN A 65 -7.27 -6.85 -14.16
C ASN A 65 -8.32 -7.94 -13.88
N THR A 66 -8.51 -8.35 -12.62
CA THR A 66 -9.57 -9.30 -12.24
C THR A 66 -10.94 -8.66 -12.46
N SER A 67 -11.84 -9.40 -13.11
CA SER A 67 -13.25 -9.00 -13.22
C SER A 67 -14.00 -9.24 -11.91
N LEU A 68 -14.71 -8.22 -11.44
CA LEU A 68 -15.50 -8.27 -10.20
C LEU A 68 -16.95 -7.95 -10.52
N PRO A 69 -17.69 -8.88 -11.17
CA PRO A 69 -19.09 -8.65 -11.44
C PRO A 69 -19.88 -8.47 -10.13
N THR A 70 -20.65 -7.39 -10.09
CA THR A 70 -21.49 -7.00 -8.97
C THR A 70 -22.96 -7.33 -9.26
N ALA A 71 -23.78 -7.34 -8.22
CA ALA A 71 -25.23 -7.57 -8.34
C ALA A 71 -26.02 -6.37 -7.83
N THR A 72 -26.12 -6.22 -6.51
CA THR A 72 -27.00 -5.25 -5.86
C THR A 72 -26.23 -4.00 -5.46
N THR A 73 -26.77 -2.81 -5.74
CA THR A 73 -26.21 -1.56 -5.21
C THR A 73 -26.65 -1.38 -3.75
N LEU A 74 -25.69 -1.33 -2.84
CA LEU A 74 -25.89 -1.13 -1.40
C LEU A 74 -25.90 0.35 -1.03
N ALA A 75 -25.14 1.18 -1.73
CA ALA A 75 -25.12 2.63 -1.55
C ALA A 75 -24.57 3.34 -2.79
N GLN A 76 -24.98 4.58 -3.00
CA GLN A 76 -24.36 5.51 -3.94
C GLN A 76 -24.44 6.91 -3.37
N VAL A 77 -23.30 7.55 -3.13
CA VAL A 77 -23.22 8.85 -2.46
C VAL A 77 -22.19 9.77 -3.10
N THR A 78 -22.37 11.07 -2.93
CA THR A 78 -21.32 12.07 -3.20
C THR A 78 -20.54 12.30 -1.91
N VAL A 79 -19.24 12.08 -1.96
CA VAL A 79 -18.31 12.34 -0.85
C VAL A 79 -17.77 13.77 -0.99
N ALA A 80 -17.84 14.54 0.09
CA ALA A 80 -17.45 15.96 0.10
C ALA A 80 -15.95 16.21 0.34
N GLY A 81 -15.16 15.15 0.53
CA GLY A 81 -13.73 15.21 0.83
C GLY A 81 -13.32 14.27 1.96
N ALA A 82 -12.01 14.15 2.18
CA ALA A 82 -11.40 13.37 3.26
C ALA A 82 -11.15 14.26 4.50
N SER A 83 -11.94 14.04 5.55
CA SER A 83 -11.80 14.74 6.83
C SER A 83 -10.70 14.12 7.70
N ASN A 84 -9.98 14.95 8.46
CA ASN A 84 -9.05 14.52 9.51
C ASN A 84 -9.69 14.50 10.90
N GLN A 85 -10.99 14.78 10.99
CA GLN A 85 -11.72 14.79 12.25
C GLN A 85 -12.15 13.38 12.63
N ALA A 86 -12.15 13.10 13.93
CA ALA A 86 -12.75 11.88 14.47
C ALA A 86 -14.25 11.86 14.18
N ILE A 87 -14.80 10.67 14.00
CA ILE A 87 -16.25 10.49 13.88
C ILE A 87 -16.79 10.22 15.27
N VAL A 88 -17.51 11.20 15.83
CA VAL A 88 -18.14 11.08 17.15
C VAL A 88 -19.44 10.30 17.03
N ARG A 89 -19.55 9.18 17.76
CA ARG A 89 -20.83 8.48 17.92
C ARG A 89 -21.42 8.83 19.28
N LYS A 90 -22.72 9.12 19.30
CA LYS A 90 -23.46 9.41 20.53
C LYS A 90 -24.10 8.14 21.09
N LYS A 91 -24.48 8.16 22.37
CA LYS A 91 -25.27 7.09 22.97
C LYS A 91 -26.66 7.04 22.33
N PHE A 92 -27.32 5.89 22.43
CA PHE A 92 -28.75 5.82 22.15
C PHE A 92 -29.53 6.23 23.40
N ASP A 93 -30.63 6.93 23.18
CA ASP A 93 -31.58 7.30 24.23
C ASP A 93 -32.21 6.06 24.86
N ASP A 94 -32.27 5.99 26.19
CA ASP A 94 -33.01 4.95 26.90
C ASP A 94 -34.42 5.46 27.24
N PRO A 95 -35.49 4.99 26.56
CA PRO A 95 -36.85 5.48 26.81
C PRO A 95 -37.41 5.09 28.18
N THR A 96 -36.64 4.36 29.00
CA THR A 96 -37.00 3.99 30.38
C THR A 96 -36.40 4.93 31.43
N THR A 97 -35.58 5.91 31.03
CA THR A 97 -35.00 6.96 31.89
C THR A 97 -35.64 8.31 31.54
N THR A 98 -35.46 9.31 32.42
CA THR A 98 -35.91 10.69 32.18
C THR A 98 -34.85 11.56 31.50
N GLU A 99 -33.58 11.13 31.57
CA GLU A 99 -32.47 11.83 30.93
C GLU A 99 -32.42 11.50 29.45
N ASN A 100 -31.93 12.43 28.63
CA ASN A 100 -31.69 12.20 27.21
C ASN A 100 -30.20 11.89 26.99
N GLU A 101 -29.83 10.61 27.00
CA GLU A 101 -28.44 10.19 26.82
C GLU A 101 -27.95 10.40 25.38
N SER A 102 -28.84 10.62 24.41
CA SER A 102 -28.44 10.84 23.00
C SER A 102 -27.66 12.12 22.74
N THR A 103 -27.57 12.99 23.76
CA THR A 103 -26.67 14.15 23.77
C THR A 103 -25.23 13.79 24.14
N GLN A 104 -25.03 12.67 24.83
CA GLN A 104 -23.75 12.23 25.36
C GLN A 104 -22.94 11.45 24.32
N GLU A 105 -21.62 11.61 24.36
CA GLU A 105 -20.68 10.82 23.55
C GLU A 105 -20.69 9.35 24.01
N LYS A 106 -20.74 8.43 23.04
CA LYS A 106 -20.50 6.99 23.25
C LYS A 106 -19.02 6.69 23.07
N ASP A 107 -18.48 7.05 21.90
CA ASP A 107 -17.07 6.88 21.53
C ASP A 107 -16.70 7.74 20.31
N LYS A 108 -15.41 7.66 19.92
CA LYS A 108 -14.87 8.30 18.72
C LYS A 108 -14.19 7.25 17.84
N LEU A 109 -14.58 7.20 16.57
CA LEU A 109 -13.84 6.46 15.56
C LEU A 109 -12.75 7.35 14.95
N SER A 110 -11.63 6.75 14.56
CA SER A 110 -10.59 7.44 13.80
C SER A 110 -11.15 8.00 12.49
N PRO A 111 -10.49 8.99 11.87
CA PRO A 111 -10.96 9.55 10.61
C PRO A 111 -11.11 8.50 9.51
N GLY A 112 -12.15 8.64 8.70
CA GLY A 112 -12.47 7.72 7.62
C GLY A 112 -13.77 8.10 6.93
N PHE A 113 -14.13 7.38 5.87
CA PHE A 113 -15.44 7.51 5.26
C PHE A 113 -16.47 6.68 6.05
N ARG A 114 -17.64 7.26 6.33
CA ARG A 114 -18.77 6.57 6.95
C ARG A 114 -20.01 6.73 6.07
N ILE A 115 -20.35 5.66 5.36
CA ILE A 115 -21.36 5.67 4.31
C ILE A 115 -22.60 4.95 4.81
N GLU A 116 -23.77 5.55 4.63
CA GLU A 116 -25.03 4.85 4.90
C GLU A 116 -25.27 3.81 3.81
N LEU A 117 -25.45 2.55 4.22
CA LEU A 117 -25.86 1.48 3.32
C LEU A 117 -27.38 1.33 3.39
N SER A 118 -27.98 0.79 2.33
CA SER A 118 -29.43 0.58 2.21
C SER A 118 -30.00 -0.14 3.45
N PRO A 119 -30.80 0.54 4.28
CA PRO A 119 -31.37 -0.07 5.47
C PRO A 119 -32.30 -1.24 5.14
N THR A 120 -33.01 -1.16 4.02
CA THR A 120 -33.96 -2.21 3.58
C THR A 120 -33.24 -3.51 3.19
N LEU A 121 -32.04 -3.43 2.61
CA LEU A 121 -31.27 -4.63 2.30
C LEU A 121 -30.67 -5.25 3.56
N PHE A 122 -30.18 -4.45 4.50
CA PHE A 122 -29.66 -5.00 5.76
C PHE A 122 -30.78 -5.50 6.69
N GLN A 123 -32.00 -4.98 6.55
CA GLN A 123 -33.18 -5.59 7.16
C GLN A 123 -33.37 -7.02 6.65
N SER A 124 -33.37 -7.24 5.33
CA SER A 124 -33.60 -8.57 4.75
C SER A 124 -32.41 -9.53 4.91
N TYR A 125 -31.18 -9.02 4.93
CA TYR A 125 -29.97 -9.84 5.06
C TYR A 125 -29.69 -10.29 6.50
N LEU A 126 -30.18 -9.56 7.50
CA LEU A 126 -29.86 -9.80 8.91
C LEU A 126 -31.09 -9.91 9.79
N LEU A 127 -31.91 -8.86 9.87
CA LEU A 127 -32.96 -8.77 10.87
C LEU A 127 -34.15 -9.70 10.57
N ASP A 128 -34.56 -9.78 9.30
CA ASP A 128 -35.61 -10.73 8.86
C ASP A 128 -35.12 -12.20 8.89
N LYS A 129 -33.82 -12.41 9.14
CA LYS A 129 -33.16 -13.71 9.26
C LYS A 129 -32.84 -14.08 10.71
N GLU A 130 -33.45 -13.41 11.69
CA GLU A 130 -33.29 -13.77 13.09
C GLU A 130 -33.64 -15.25 13.33
N GLY A 131 -32.71 -15.99 13.95
CA GLY A 131 -32.85 -17.43 14.20
C GLY A 131 -32.59 -18.35 12.99
N ASP A 132 -32.34 -17.79 11.80
CA ASP A 132 -32.04 -18.57 10.60
C ASP A 132 -30.61 -19.14 10.63
N SER A 133 -30.45 -20.38 10.13
CA SER A 133 -29.14 -21.06 10.05
C SER A 133 -28.08 -20.30 9.21
N SER A 134 -28.49 -19.40 8.31
CA SER A 134 -27.61 -18.51 7.56
C SER A 134 -26.83 -17.54 8.45
N LEU A 135 -27.32 -17.23 9.66
CA LEU A 135 -26.62 -16.37 10.63
C LEU A 135 -25.80 -17.17 11.67
N SER A 136 -25.81 -18.51 11.60
CA SER A 136 -25.16 -19.37 12.59
C SER A 136 -23.63 -19.29 12.61
N SER A 137 -23.01 -18.90 11.49
CA SER A 137 -21.56 -18.80 11.35
C SER A 137 -21.17 -17.81 10.25
N SER A 138 -19.92 -17.33 10.26
CA SER A 138 -19.39 -16.50 9.18
C SER A 138 -19.40 -17.22 7.82
N ALA A 139 -19.19 -18.54 7.80
CA ALA A 139 -19.25 -19.33 6.58
C ALA A 139 -20.68 -19.38 6.00
N SER A 140 -21.69 -19.55 6.87
CA SER A 140 -23.10 -19.51 6.48
C SER A 140 -23.49 -18.10 5.99
N PHE A 141 -23.07 -17.05 6.70
CA PHE A 141 -23.42 -15.68 6.35
C PHE A 141 -22.76 -15.22 5.04
N SER A 142 -21.57 -15.75 4.71
CA SER A 142 -20.93 -15.48 3.41
C SER A 142 -21.75 -15.92 2.20
N GLN A 143 -22.77 -16.77 2.40
CA GLN A 143 -23.72 -17.13 1.34
C GLN A 143 -24.81 -16.06 1.14
N VAL A 144 -25.10 -15.26 2.16
CA VAL A 144 -26.06 -14.14 2.12
C VAL A 144 -25.40 -12.89 1.58
N LEU A 145 -24.21 -12.54 2.07
CA LEU A 145 -23.40 -11.41 1.61
C LEU A 145 -21.99 -11.89 1.27
N LYS A 146 -21.75 -12.11 -0.03
CA LYS A 146 -20.50 -12.73 -0.54
C LYS A 146 -19.28 -11.81 -0.50
N GLY A 147 -19.54 -10.50 -0.46
CA GLY A 147 -18.50 -9.47 -0.44
C GLY A 147 -19.06 -8.14 -0.91
N ILE A 148 -18.25 -7.08 -0.76
CA ILE A 148 -18.59 -5.75 -1.24
C ILE A 148 -17.50 -5.23 -2.16
N VAL A 149 -17.91 -4.52 -3.20
CA VAL A 149 -17.06 -3.74 -4.09
C VAL A 149 -17.34 -2.27 -3.83
N ILE A 150 -16.27 -1.52 -3.54
CA ILE A 150 -16.34 -0.08 -3.31
C ILE A 150 -15.63 0.58 -4.48
N SER A 151 -16.36 1.35 -5.27
CA SER A 151 -15.82 2.10 -6.40
C SER A 151 -15.96 3.60 -6.16
N SER A 152 -15.01 4.36 -6.70
CA SER A 152 -14.99 5.82 -6.64
C SER A 152 -14.73 6.40 -8.02
N SER A 153 -15.46 7.45 -8.40
CA SER A 153 -15.38 8.09 -9.72
C SER A 153 -15.67 9.59 -9.64
N ASN A 154 -15.50 10.30 -10.76
CA ASN A 154 -15.89 11.71 -10.91
C ASN A 154 -15.21 12.64 -9.87
N PHE A 155 -13.91 12.47 -9.67
CA PHE A 155 -13.14 13.31 -8.77
C PHE A 155 -13.05 14.75 -9.32
N SER A 156 -13.40 15.74 -8.48
CA SER A 156 -13.27 17.15 -8.86
C SER A 156 -11.82 17.63 -8.93
N GLN A 157 -10.92 16.97 -8.21
CA GLN A 157 -9.48 17.16 -8.21
C GLN A 157 -8.78 15.85 -7.82
N ASP A 158 -7.48 15.73 -8.10
CA ASP A 158 -6.69 14.55 -7.75
C ASP A 158 -6.73 14.27 -6.25
N LEU A 159 -7.18 13.07 -5.88
CA LEU A 159 -7.23 12.59 -4.50
C LEU A 159 -7.01 11.08 -4.49
N LEU A 160 -6.08 10.61 -3.66
CA LEU A 160 -5.90 9.21 -3.36
C LEU A 160 -5.95 9.01 -1.85
N ALA A 161 -6.96 8.28 -1.39
CA ALA A 161 -7.10 7.88 -0.01
C ALA A 161 -6.70 6.41 0.16
N GLN A 162 -5.62 6.15 0.89
CA GLN A 162 -5.29 4.79 1.32
C GLN A 162 -6.20 4.40 2.49
N ILE A 163 -7.06 3.41 2.25
CA ILE A 163 -8.02 2.88 3.21
C ILE A 163 -7.38 1.73 4.00
N ASN A 164 -7.55 1.76 5.31
CA ASN A 164 -7.20 0.65 6.19
C ASN A 164 -8.33 -0.39 6.18
N LEU A 165 -8.35 -1.22 5.14
CA LEU A 165 -9.38 -2.24 4.94
C LEU A 165 -9.41 -3.29 6.07
N LYS A 166 -8.27 -3.53 6.74
CA LYS A 166 -8.19 -4.44 7.88
C LYS A 166 -9.10 -4.03 9.05
N ASN A 167 -9.29 -2.72 9.23
CA ASN A 167 -10.14 -2.16 10.29
C ASN A 167 -11.50 -1.67 9.77
N ALA A 168 -11.81 -1.94 8.50
CA ALA A 168 -13.11 -1.60 7.93
C ALA A 168 -14.21 -2.50 8.51
N LYS A 169 -15.40 -1.93 8.65
CA LYS A 169 -16.55 -2.60 9.28
C LYS A 169 -17.87 -2.03 8.80
N ILE A 170 -18.93 -2.81 8.95
CA ILE A 170 -20.31 -2.36 8.81
C ILE A 170 -20.93 -2.28 10.20
N GLU A 171 -21.30 -1.09 10.63
CA GLU A 171 -22.11 -0.88 11.83
C GLU A 171 -23.59 -1.01 11.47
N VAL A 172 -24.27 -1.95 12.10
CA VAL A 172 -25.72 -2.16 11.98
C VAL A 172 -26.37 -1.56 13.22
N ILE A 173 -27.16 -0.52 13.01
CA ILE A 173 -27.97 0.10 14.06
C ILE A 173 -29.40 -0.37 13.85
N TYR A 174 -30.01 -0.95 14.90
CA TYR A 174 -31.34 -1.55 14.82
C TYR A 174 -32.19 -1.16 16.02
N THR A 175 -33.50 -1.27 15.86
CA THR A 175 -34.50 -1.10 16.91
C THR A 175 -35.09 -2.43 17.31
N TYR A 176 -35.40 -2.60 18.59
CA TYR A 176 -36.07 -3.78 19.12
C TYR A 176 -37.08 -3.41 20.20
N LEU A 177 -38.09 -4.26 20.36
CA LEU A 177 -39.07 -4.13 21.43
C LEU A 177 -38.47 -4.65 22.74
N TYR A 178 -38.60 -3.86 23.80
CA TYR A 178 -38.11 -4.14 25.12
C TYR A 178 -39.24 -3.98 26.14
N LYS A 179 -39.54 -5.03 26.90
CA LYS A 179 -40.61 -5.01 27.89
C LYS A 179 -40.05 -4.78 29.29
N LYS A 180 -40.57 -3.76 29.99
CA LYS A 180 -40.24 -3.44 31.39
C LYS A 180 -41.51 -2.98 32.10
N ASP A 181 -41.76 -3.51 33.30
CA ASP A 181 -42.92 -3.14 34.12
C ASP A 181 -44.27 -3.22 33.37
N ASN A 182 -44.45 -4.28 32.56
CA ASN A 182 -45.60 -4.49 31.69
C ASN A 182 -45.88 -3.39 30.65
N ARG A 183 -44.87 -2.55 30.33
CA ARG A 183 -44.90 -1.60 29.23
C ARG A 183 -43.89 -1.99 28.17
N ASP A 184 -44.27 -1.79 26.92
CA ASP A 184 -43.40 -2.00 25.77
C ASP A 184 -42.68 -0.69 25.42
N TYR A 185 -41.38 -0.79 25.21
CA TYR A 185 -40.49 0.30 24.83
C TYR A 185 -39.77 -0.06 23.54
N THR A 186 -39.50 0.91 22.68
CA THR A 186 -38.63 0.73 21.52
C THR A 186 -37.23 1.19 21.86
N LYS A 187 -36.29 0.25 21.97
CA LYS A 187 -34.87 0.56 22.23
C LYS A 187 -34.05 0.46 20.95
N ARG A 188 -32.92 1.16 20.93
CA ARG A 188 -31.91 1.04 19.87
C ARG A 188 -30.67 0.33 20.40
N ASN A 189 -30.05 -0.46 19.53
CA ASN A 189 -28.73 -1.02 19.78
C ASN A 189 -27.93 -1.06 18.47
N SER A 190 -26.64 -1.38 18.58
CA SER A 190 -25.74 -1.49 17.45
C SER A 190 -24.83 -2.70 17.60
N PHE A 191 -24.53 -3.37 16.50
CA PHE A 191 -23.40 -4.30 16.43
C PHE A 191 -22.55 -3.99 15.20
N GLU A 192 -21.33 -4.51 15.19
CA GLU A 192 -20.36 -4.26 14.12
C GLU A 192 -19.97 -5.58 13.45
N LEU A 193 -20.06 -5.58 12.12
CA LEU A 193 -19.58 -6.65 11.26
C LEU A 193 -18.21 -6.25 10.72
N SER A 194 -17.15 -6.91 11.18
CA SER A 194 -15.81 -6.70 10.65
C SER A 194 -15.70 -7.22 9.21
N LEU A 195 -15.09 -6.45 8.31
CA LEU A 195 -14.84 -6.85 6.92
C LEU A 195 -13.55 -7.67 6.81
N ASN A 196 -13.50 -8.78 7.55
CA ASN A 196 -12.38 -9.71 7.53
C ASN A 196 -12.46 -10.60 6.27
N GLY A 197 -11.31 -11.11 5.81
CA GLY A 197 -11.24 -12.01 4.66
C GLY A 197 -10.32 -11.47 3.57
N ILE A 198 -10.67 -11.76 2.31
CA ILE A 198 -9.88 -11.35 1.15
C ILE A 198 -10.25 -9.91 0.79
N TYR A 199 -9.26 -9.03 0.82
CA TYR A 199 -9.40 -7.65 0.37
C TYR A 199 -8.21 -7.28 -0.52
N PHE A 200 -8.49 -6.52 -1.58
CA PHE A 200 -7.47 -5.98 -2.48
C PHE A 200 -8.01 -4.72 -3.15
N ASN A 201 -7.10 -3.86 -3.59
CA ASN A 201 -7.47 -2.65 -4.34
C ASN A 201 -7.26 -2.90 -5.83
N LYS A 202 -8.21 -2.39 -6.62
CA LYS A 202 -8.05 -2.23 -8.06
C LYS A 202 -7.88 -0.75 -8.37
N TYR A 203 -6.83 -0.43 -9.11
CA TYR A 203 -6.63 0.89 -9.69
C TYR A 203 -6.85 0.81 -11.19
N GLU A 204 -7.40 1.86 -11.77
CA GLU A 204 -7.44 2.04 -13.22
C GLU A 204 -6.56 3.23 -13.53
N VAL A 205 -5.51 3.00 -14.34
CA VAL A 205 -4.63 4.07 -14.78
C VAL A 205 -5.03 4.44 -16.19
N THR A 206 -5.48 5.68 -16.36
CA THR A 206 -5.70 6.29 -17.67
C THR A 206 -4.51 7.18 -18.01
N ASN A 207 -4.29 7.44 -19.30
CA ASN A 207 -3.27 8.37 -19.80
C ASN A 207 -1.80 8.04 -19.41
N GLN A 208 -1.41 6.76 -19.45
CA GLN A 208 0.01 6.39 -19.33
C GLN A 208 0.77 6.75 -20.61
N ASN A 209 1.47 7.90 -20.59
CA ASN A 209 2.39 8.30 -21.65
C ASN A 209 3.83 8.28 -21.11
N VAL A 210 4.40 7.08 -20.96
CA VAL A 210 5.84 6.94 -20.69
C VAL A 210 6.53 6.51 -21.97
N THR A 211 7.35 7.38 -22.52
CA THR A 211 8.26 7.05 -23.61
C THR A 211 9.51 6.42 -23.02
N LEU A 212 9.72 5.13 -23.28
CA LEU A 212 10.94 4.43 -22.87
C LEU A 212 12.11 4.93 -23.71
N SER A 213 13.21 5.25 -23.05
CA SER A 213 14.48 5.62 -23.68
C SER A 213 15.65 5.29 -22.75
N ASP A 214 16.86 5.30 -23.31
CA ASP A 214 18.09 5.11 -22.55
C ASP A 214 18.48 6.37 -21.73
N ASP A 215 17.70 7.45 -21.83
CA ASP A 215 17.95 8.70 -21.10
C ASP A 215 17.35 8.69 -19.70
N SER A 216 16.29 7.90 -19.47
CA SER A 216 15.48 8.00 -18.27
C SER A 216 14.87 6.67 -17.84
N ILE A 217 15.03 6.36 -16.55
CA ILE A 217 14.49 5.18 -15.90
C ILE A 217 13.34 5.63 -14.99
N TYR A 218 12.12 5.25 -15.31
CA TYR A 218 10.93 5.60 -14.55
C TYR A 218 10.61 4.51 -13.52
N LEU A 219 10.51 4.90 -12.25
CA LEU A 219 10.10 4.02 -11.16
C LEU A 219 8.88 4.60 -10.46
N LYS A 220 7.81 3.81 -10.33
CA LYS A 220 6.57 4.22 -9.67
C LYS A 220 5.96 3.05 -8.91
N GLY A 221 5.54 3.30 -7.67
CA GLY A 221 4.83 2.30 -6.87
C GLY A 221 3.39 2.04 -7.31
N GLY A 222 2.73 1.07 -6.66
CA GLY A 222 1.35 0.67 -6.94
C GLY A 222 1.24 0.04 -8.32
N GLN A 223 0.21 0.44 -9.09
CA GLN A 223 0.11 0.13 -10.52
C GLN A 223 1.02 1.08 -11.32
N GLY A 224 2.32 0.87 -11.19
CA GLY A 224 3.36 1.74 -11.72
C GLY A 224 4.38 1.00 -12.58
N TYR A 225 5.63 1.48 -12.52
CA TYR A 225 6.73 1.00 -13.33
C TYR A 225 7.86 0.53 -12.42
N THR A 226 8.43 -0.61 -12.77
CA THR A 226 9.74 -1.06 -12.27
C THR A 226 10.72 -1.07 -13.43
N ALA A 227 12.00 -0.98 -13.12
CA ALA A 227 13.05 -1.12 -14.12
C ALA A 227 13.89 -2.36 -13.84
N GLU A 228 14.40 -2.96 -14.91
CA GLU A 228 15.42 -4.01 -14.84
C GLU A 228 16.72 -3.42 -15.38
N ILE A 229 17.80 -3.56 -14.62
CA ILE A 229 19.15 -3.21 -15.08
C ILE A 229 20.03 -4.45 -15.10
N THR A 230 21.05 -4.46 -15.93
CA THR A 230 22.01 -5.57 -16.04
C THR A 230 23.41 -5.01 -16.12
N ILE A 231 24.37 -5.73 -15.54
CA ILE A 231 25.78 -5.36 -15.67
C ILE A 231 26.22 -5.71 -17.10
N PRO A 232 26.76 -4.75 -17.89
CA PRO A 232 27.02 -4.98 -19.31
C PRO A 232 28.14 -6.01 -19.51
N GLU A 233 27.79 -7.18 -20.04
CA GLU A 233 28.75 -8.29 -20.22
C GLU A 233 29.88 -7.94 -21.18
N ASN A 234 29.60 -7.15 -22.21
CA ASN A 234 30.59 -6.71 -23.21
C ASN A 234 31.51 -5.58 -22.73
N ASN A 235 31.32 -5.04 -21.52
CA ASN A 235 32.16 -3.98 -21.00
C ASN A 235 33.58 -4.50 -20.71
N CYS A 236 34.61 -3.80 -21.20
CA CYS A 236 36.00 -4.23 -21.08
C CYS A 236 36.47 -4.37 -19.63
N ILE A 237 36.02 -3.51 -18.72
CA ILE A 237 36.34 -3.58 -17.29
C ILE A 237 35.68 -4.82 -16.69
N PHE A 238 34.42 -5.08 -17.02
CA PHE A 238 33.72 -6.25 -16.51
C PHE A 238 34.37 -7.57 -17.00
N GLN A 239 34.78 -7.64 -18.26
CA GLN A 239 35.51 -8.79 -18.82
C GLN A 239 36.87 -9.00 -18.16
N MET A 240 37.60 -7.90 -17.89
CA MET A 240 38.84 -7.93 -17.12
C MET A 240 38.59 -8.49 -15.72
N LEU A 241 37.55 -8.02 -15.02
CA LEU A 241 37.19 -8.51 -13.68
C LEU A 241 36.85 -10.01 -13.68
N LYS A 242 36.05 -10.49 -14.65
CA LYS A 242 35.74 -11.93 -14.82
C LYS A 242 37.00 -12.76 -15.07
N THR A 243 37.95 -12.24 -15.84
CA THR A 243 39.19 -12.96 -16.19
C THR A 243 40.19 -13.00 -15.03
N LYS A 244 40.42 -11.85 -14.39
CA LYS A 244 41.44 -11.70 -13.34
C LYS A 244 40.95 -12.12 -11.96
N LYS A 245 39.63 -12.19 -11.75
CA LYS A 245 38.97 -12.56 -10.49
C LYS A 245 39.54 -11.86 -9.24
N PRO A 246 39.73 -10.53 -9.26
CA PRO A 246 40.26 -9.82 -8.11
C PRO A 246 39.36 -9.92 -6.88
N ILE A 247 39.88 -9.52 -5.72
CA ILE A 247 39.05 -9.31 -4.54
C ILE A 247 38.26 -8.02 -4.76
N ILE A 248 36.93 -8.12 -4.78
CA ILE A 248 36.04 -6.96 -4.82
C ILE A 248 35.89 -6.45 -3.40
N ASN A 249 36.43 -5.26 -3.12
CA ASN A 249 36.35 -4.63 -1.81
C ASN A 249 34.99 -3.94 -1.64
N GLN A 250 34.49 -3.31 -2.69
CA GLN A 250 33.20 -2.63 -2.68
C GLN A 250 32.67 -2.45 -4.10
N ALA A 251 31.35 -2.62 -4.29
CA ALA A 251 30.67 -2.30 -5.53
C ALA A 251 29.41 -1.46 -5.25
N ASP A 252 29.34 -0.27 -5.85
CA ASP A 252 28.30 0.72 -5.58
C ASP A 252 27.56 1.10 -6.86
N LEU A 253 26.24 0.96 -6.83
CA LEU A 253 25.34 1.49 -7.83
C LEU A 253 24.89 2.89 -7.40
N LEU A 254 25.17 3.88 -8.26
CA LEU A 254 24.73 5.27 -8.08
C LEU A 254 23.63 5.61 -9.08
N LEU A 255 22.48 6.02 -8.54
CA LEU A 255 21.27 6.35 -9.28
C LEU A 255 20.92 7.82 -9.04
N TYR A 256 21.27 8.72 -9.95
CA TYR A 256 20.90 10.13 -9.82
C TYR A 256 19.45 10.38 -10.28
N VAL A 257 18.75 11.21 -9.52
CA VAL A 257 17.37 11.62 -9.82
C VAL A 257 17.38 12.76 -10.84
N ASP A 258 16.56 12.64 -11.88
CA ASP A 258 16.26 13.72 -12.82
C ASP A 258 15.13 14.59 -12.27
N THR A 259 15.49 15.59 -11.47
CA THR A 259 14.54 16.51 -10.83
C THR A 259 13.78 17.40 -11.82
N SER A 260 14.16 17.43 -13.10
CA SER A 260 13.38 18.13 -14.13
C SER A 260 12.09 17.36 -14.50
N LYS A 261 12.03 16.06 -14.21
CA LYS A 261 10.92 15.17 -14.56
C LYS A 261 10.11 14.64 -13.35
N VAL A 262 10.48 15.06 -12.13
CA VAL A 262 9.80 14.62 -10.90
C VAL A 262 9.66 15.75 -9.90
N ASN A 263 8.49 15.83 -9.27
CA ASN A 263 8.28 16.72 -8.13
C ASN A 263 9.03 16.15 -6.91
N VAL A 264 9.93 16.93 -6.31
CA VAL A 264 10.74 16.52 -5.16
C VAL A 264 9.90 16.03 -3.98
N SER A 265 8.70 16.59 -3.77
CA SER A 265 7.77 16.14 -2.71
C SER A 265 7.19 14.74 -2.93
N GLN A 266 7.32 14.21 -4.16
CA GLN A 266 6.84 12.89 -4.57
C GLN A 266 7.97 11.84 -4.62
N LEU A 267 9.19 12.20 -4.20
CA LEU A 267 10.30 11.24 -4.22
C LEU A 267 10.11 10.16 -3.14
N PRO A 268 10.18 8.87 -3.50
CA PRO A 268 10.22 7.79 -2.54
C PRO A 268 11.49 7.87 -1.70
N SER A 269 11.41 7.44 -0.45
CA SER A 269 12.57 7.44 0.45
C SER A 269 13.59 6.37 0.08
N TYR A 270 13.13 5.29 -0.58
CA TYR A 270 13.96 4.12 -0.87
C TYR A 270 13.78 3.58 -2.30
N VAL A 271 14.88 3.06 -2.85
CA VAL A 271 14.92 2.17 -4.01
C VAL A 271 15.43 0.80 -3.55
N LEU A 272 14.64 -0.23 -3.81
CA LEU A 272 14.85 -1.61 -3.39
C LEU A 272 15.36 -2.43 -4.58
N PRO A 273 16.64 -2.85 -4.59
CA PRO A 273 17.14 -3.77 -5.60
C PRO A 273 16.70 -5.20 -5.30
N TYR A 274 16.36 -5.97 -6.32
CA TYR A 274 15.97 -7.37 -6.19
C TYR A 274 16.37 -8.17 -7.43
N ASN A 275 16.39 -9.50 -7.33
CA ASN A 275 16.54 -10.37 -8.49
C ASN A 275 15.23 -10.38 -9.28
N ALA A 276 15.20 -9.81 -10.49
CA ALA A 276 13.98 -9.61 -11.26
C ALA A 276 13.29 -10.93 -11.67
N ASP A 277 14.08 -11.99 -11.91
CA ASP A 277 13.56 -13.29 -12.34
C ASP A 277 12.92 -14.05 -11.17
N LYS A 278 13.55 -14.00 -9.99
CA LYS A 278 13.12 -14.75 -8.80
C LYS A 278 12.21 -13.95 -7.87
N GLY A 279 12.23 -12.62 -7.96
CA GLY A 279 11.53 -11.72 -7.04
C GLY A 279 12.09 -11.73 -5.63
N THR A 280 13.36 -12.10 -5.47
CA THR A 280 14.02 -12.27 -4.16
C THR A 280 15.04 -11.17 -3.91
N ILE A 281 15.40 -10.97 -2.65
CA ILE A 281 16.50 -10.10 -2.24
C ILE A 281 17.82 -10.51 -2.92
N LEU A 282 18.69 -9.52 -3.15
CA LEU A 282 20.08 -9.78 -3.57
C LEU A 282 20.90 -10.31 -2.39
N SER A 283 22.04 -10.96 -2.69
CA SER A 283 22.95 -11.54 -1.70
C SER A 283 23.44 -10.53 -0.65
N ASP A 284 23.71 -9.29 -1.06
CA ASP A 284 24.17 -8.22 -0.17
C ASP A 284 23.17 -7.96 0.97
N TYR A 285 21.88 -7.93 0.63
CA TYR A 285 20.83 -7.70 1.62
C TYR A 285 20.69 -8.88 2.58
N ALA A 286 20.82 -10.12 2.08
CA ALA A 286 20.79 -11.32 2.93
C ALA A 286 21.94 -11.31 3.95
N GLY A 287 23.14 -10.90 3.55
CA GLY A 287 24.31 -10.79 4.44
C GLY A 287 24.20 -9.66 5.46
N GLU A 288 23.53 -8.55 5.15
CA GLU A 288 23.34 -7.46 6.11
C GLU A 288 22.29 -7.81 7.19
N LEU A 289 21.24 -8.55 6.85
CA LEU A 289 20.22 -8.99 7.80
C LEU A 289 20.78 -9.88 8.92
N THR A 290 21.78 -10.71 8.62
CA THR A 290 22.40 -11.61 9.60
C THR A 290 23.35 -10.87 10.55
N ASN A 291 23.83 -9.69 10.16
CA ASN A 291 24.98 -9.04 10.80
C ASN A 291 24.67 -7.68 11.48
N LYS A 292 23.50 -7.06 11.23
CA LYS A 292 23.14 -5.75 11.81
C LYS A 292 21.69 -5.67 12.28
N ILE A 293 21.52 -5.35 13.57
CA ILE A 293 20.23 -4.90 14.15
C ILE A 293 20.08 -3.35 14.06
N SER A 294 21.04 -2.63 13.44
CA SER A 294 21.09 -1.15 13.48
C SER A 294 20.95 -0.45 12.11
N ALA A 295 19.77 0.17 11.95
CA ALA A 295 19.36 1.41 11.26
C ALA A 295 19.77 1.77 9.80
N ASP A 296 20.90 1.34 9.24
CA ASP A 296 21.29 1.73 7.87
C ASP A 296 21.78 0.50 7.07
N ILE A 297 20.83 -0.11 6.36
CA ILE A 297 21.06 -1.17 5.38
C ILE A 297 21.61 -0.51 4.11
N SER A 298 22.85 -0.84 3.72
CA SER A 298 23.54 -0.20 2.59
C SER A 298 23.20 -0.84 1.24
N SER A 299 22.70 -2.07 1.25
CA SER A 299 22.20 -2.82 0.10
C SER A 299 20.83 -2.36 -0.40
N ILE A 300 20.24 -1.32 0.21
CA ILE A 300 19.08 -0.60 -0.30
C ILE A 300 19.42 0.86 -0.56
N GLY A 301 18.81 1.45 -1.57
CA GLY A 301 19.05 2.84 -1.94
C GLY A 301 18.23 3.78 -1.09
N LYS A 302 18.82 4.42 -0.08
CA LYS A 302 18.18 5.54 0.64
C LYS A 302 18.40 6.85 -0.12
N LEU A 303 17.36 7.66 -0.28
CA LEU A 303 17.44 8.96 -0.93
C LEU A 303 18.40 9.88 -0.17
N LYS A 304 19.39 10.45 -0.89
CA LYS A 304 20.40 11.36 -0.34
C LYS A 304 20.59 12.57 -1.25
N LYS A 305 21.29 13.58 -0.73
CA LYS A 305 21.80 14.72 -1.51
C LYS A 305 23.31 14.68 -1.57
N ASP A 306 23.88 14.98 -2.73
CA ASP A 306 25.32 15.21 -2.85
C ASP A 306 25.70 16.62 -2.37
N LYS A 307 27.00 16.94 -2.41
CA LYS A 307 27.52 18.26 -2.00
C LYS A 307 26.96 19.41 -2.84
N ALA A 308 26.53 19.14 -4.07
CA ALA A 308 25.93 20.11 -4.98
C ALA A 308 24.39 20.16 -4.87
N GLY A 309 23.81 19.44 -3.90
CA GLY A 309 22.37 19.43 -3.62
C GLY A 309 21.56 18.49 -4.50
N ASN A 310 22.19 17.68 -5.35
CA ASN A 310 21.48 16.77 -6.25
C ASN A 310 21.02 15.51 -5.53
N TYR A 311 19.79 15.11 -5.82
CA TYR A 311 19.22 13.89 -5.27
C TYR A 311 19.76 12.64 -5.96
N TYR A 312 20.09 11.61 -5.17
CA TYR A 312 20.54 10.31 -5.67
C TYR A 312 20.22 9.18 -4.69
N TYR A 313 20.23 7.95 -5.18
CA TYR A 313 20.24 6.73 -4.39
C TYR A 313 21.59 6.02 -4.55
N HIS A 314 22.08 5.45 -3.46
CA HIS A 314 23.34 4.70 -3.42
C HIS A 314 23.06 3.31 -2.86
N ILE A 315 23.39 2.29 -3.64
CA ILE A 315 23.08 0.89 -3.36
C ILE A 315 24.37 0.09 -3.41
N ARG A 316 24.69 -0.64 -2.35
CA ARG A 316 25.82 -1.57 -2.32
C ARG A 316 25.42 -2.94 -2.89
N ILE A 317 26.22 -3.43 -3.85
CA ILE A 317 26.03 -4.72 -4.54
C ILE A 317 27.36 -5.52 -4.61
N THR A 318 28.21 -5.37 -3.60
CA THR A 318 29.52 -6.02 -3.48
C THR A 318 29.44 -7.54 -3.53
N ASP A 319 28.56 -8.16 -2.75
CA ASP A 319 28.45 -9.63 -2.67
C ASP A 319 27.85 -10.20 -3.96
N HIS A 320 26.89 -9.47 -4.53
CA HIS A 320 26.30 -9.81 -5.82
C HIS A 320 27.35 -9.81 -6.93
N LEU A 321 28.14 -8.74 -7.05
CA LEU A 321 29.21 -8.65 -8.04
C LEU A 321 30.33 -9.68 -7.78
N THR A 322 30.67 -9.92 -6.50
CA THR A 322 31.66 -10.94 -6.12
C THR A 322 31.23 -12.34 -6.57
N THR A 323 29.96 -12.68 -6.34
CA THR A 323 29.39 -13.97 -6.75
C THR A 323 29.40 -14.13 -8.27
N LEU A 324 29.04 -13.07 -9.00
CA LEU A 324 29.06 -13.03 -10.45
C LEU A 324 30.47 -13.23 -11.03
N ILE A 325 31.50 -12.64 -10.41
CA ILE A 325 32.90 -12.72 -10.89
C ILE A 325 33.59 -14.02 -10.47
N LYS A 326 33.46 -14.43 -9.21
CA LYS A 326 34.23 -15.55 -8.65
C LYS A 326 33.59 -16.91 -8.90
N ASN A 327 32.26 -16.98 -8.83
CA ASN A 327 31.52 -18.24 -8.85
C ASN A 327 30.90 -18.54 -10.23
N ASN A 328 31.21 -17.74 -11.26
CA ASN A 328 30.57 -17.81 -12.58
C ASN A 328 29.04 -17.90 -12.50
N ALA A 329 28.44 -17.18 -11.55
CA ALA A 329 26.99 -17.14 -11.41
C ALA A 329 26.35 -16.40 -12.59
N ASP A 330 25.07 -16.65 -12.83
CA ASP A 330 24.31 -15.95 -13.85
C ASP A 330 24.27 -14.44 -13.57
N ASN A 331 24.45 -13.63 -14.61
CA ASN A 331 24.23 -12.19 -14.58
C ASN A 331 22.72 -11.89 -14.54
N VAL A 332 22.11 -12.16 -13.39
CA VAL A 332 20.67 -11.97 -13.19
C VAL A 332 20.32 -10.49 -13.35
N LYS A 333 19.14 -10.24 -13.88
CA LYS A 333 18.63 -8.87 -13.99
C LYS A 333 18.33 -8.33 -12.60
N ILE A 334 18.83 -7.13 -12.32
CA ILE A 334 18.56 -6.42 -11.08
C ILE A 334 17.31 -5.58 -11.29
N GLY A 335 16.21 -5.98 -10.68
CA GLY A 335 14.99 -5.19 -10.61
C GLY A 335 15.16 -4.03 -9.63
N LEU A 336 14.62 -2.87 -9.97
CA LEU A 336 14.54 -1.68 -9.12
C LEU A 336 13.08 -1.39 -8.80
N ALA A 337 12.76 -1.38 -7.51
CA ALA A 337 11.43 -1.06 -6.97
C ALA A 337 11.53 0.13 -6.02
N VAL A 338 10.44 0.85 -5.77
CA VAL A 338 10.44 2.05 -4.89
C VAL A 338 9.66 1.80 -3.60
N SER A 339 10.04 2.45 -2.51
CA SER A 339 9.30 2.39 -1.24
C SER A 339 9.39 3.71 -0.45
N THR A 340 8.34 4.03 0.30
CA THR A 340 8.27 5.19 1.22
C THR A 340 8.45 4.82 2.68
N HIS A 341 8.24 3.55 3.03
CA HIS A 341 8.27 3.10 4.41
C HIS A 341 9.08 1.82 4.49
N LEU A 342 10.11 1.87 5.34
CA LEU A 342 10.81 0.71 5.87
C LEU A 342 10.84 0.99 7.37
N SER A 343 10.16 0.18 8.18
CA SER A 343 10.31 0.38 9.62
C SER A 343 11.73 -0.06 10.00
N GLN A 344 12.31 0.65 10.97
CA GLN A 344 13.68 0.43 11.42
C GLN A 344 13.87 -0.90 12.16
N ASP A 345 12.78 -1.68 12.36
CA ASP A 345 12.86 -3.09 12.73
C ASP A 345 13.11 -3.94 11.47
N SER A 346 14.19 -4.72 11.50
CA SER A 346 14.56 -5.78 10.55
C SER A 346 13.36 -6.57 10.00
N ARG A 347 12.36 -6.86 10.84
CA ARG A 347 11.15 -7.59 10.48
C ARG A 347 10.33 -6.90 9.38
N THR A 348 10.35 -5.57 9.32
CA THR A 348 9.53 -4.79 8.38
C THR A 348 10.24 -4.45 7.07
N THR A 349 11.57 -4.34 7.06
CA THR A 349 12.32 -4.23 5.80
C THR A 349 12.23 -5.55 5.03
N ILE A 350 12.25 -6.69 5.74
CA ILE A 350 11.96 -8.02 5.15
C ILE A 350 10.55 -8.05 4.55
N SER A 351 9.54 -7.48 5.23
CA SER A 351 8.19 -7.40 4.69
C SER A 351 8.13 -6.63 3.37
N ALA A 352 8.81 -5.48 3.27
CA ALA A 352 8.86 -4.70 2.03
C ALA A 352 9.58 -5.43 0.89
N MET A 353 10.54 -6.29 1.21
CA MET A 353 11.27 -7.13 0.25
C MET A 353 10.60 -8.48 -0.06
N LYS A 354 9.41 -8.74 0.51
CA LYS A 354 8.64 -9.96 0.23
C LYS A 354 8.30 -10.03 -1.26
N SER A 355 8.58 -11.17 -1.88
CA SER A 355 8.22 -11.43 -3.27
C SER A 355 6.71 -11.37 -3.47
N ILE A 356 6.28 -10.63 -4.48
CA ILE A 356 4.90 -10.57 -4.95
C ILE A 356 4.86 -10.76 -6.47
N LYS A 357 3.70 -11.17 -6.96
CA LYS A 357 3.44 -11.35 -8.39
C LYS A 357 2.67 -10.16 -8.94
N TYR A 358 2.98 -9.75 -10.16
CA TYR A 358 2.20 -8.79 -10.92
C TYR A 358 2.05 -9.26 -12.37
N LYS A 359 1.12 -8.64 -13.11
CA LYS A 359 0.97 -8.85 -14.54
C LYS A 359 1.49 -7.63 -15.28
N ASP A 360 2.39 -7.84 -16.23
CA ASP A 360 2.89 -6.77 -17.10
C ASP A 360 1.84 -6.36 -18.15
N SER A 361 2.21 -5.41 -19.02
CA SER A 361 1.34 -4.94 -20.10
C SER A 361 0.94 -6.03 -21.11
N ASN A 362 1.70 -7.12 -21.18
CA ASN A 362 1.43 -8.29 -22.02
C ASN A 362 0.68 -9.39 -21.25
N ASN A 363 0.16 -9.08 -20.05
CA ASN A 363 -0.54 -10.00 -19.14
C ASN A 363 0.33 -11.19 -18.70
N GLN A 364 1.66 -11.07 -18.80
CA GLN A 364 2.62 -12.08 -18.33
C GLN A 364 2.86 -11.90 -16.83
N GLU A 365 2.91 -13.02 -16.12
CA GLU A 365 3.26 -13.00 -14.71
C GLU A 365 4.75 -12.66 -14.54
N LYS A 366 4.99 -11.63 -13.74
CA LYS A 366 6.31 -11.16 -13.33
C LYS A 366 6.35 -11.06 -11.81
N LYS A 367 7.56 -10.90 -11.26
CA LYS A 367 7.76 -10.77 -9.83
C LYS A 367 8.37 -9.42 -9.49
N THR A 368 8.01 -8.92 -8.31
CA THR A 368 8.59 -7.73 -7.72
C THR A 368 8.52 -7.86 -6.19
N VAL A 369 8.75 -6.76 -5.46
CA VAL A 369 8.74 -6.72 -4.01
C VAL A 369 7.54 -5.94 -3.46
N LEU A 370 7.01 -6.37 -2.31
CA LEU A 370 5.79 -5.81 -1.71
C LEU A 370 5.86 -4.29 -1.51
N GLY A 371 7.01 -3.77 -1.11
CA GLY A 371 7.21 -2.35 -0.83
C GLY A 371 6.87 -1.44 -2.02
N THR A 372 7.02 -1.93 -3.25
CA THR A 372 6.60 -1.17 -4.44
C THR A 372 5.11 -1.15 -4.63
N ALA A 373 4.39 -2.22 -4.29
CA ALA A 373 2.93 -2.29 -4.44
C ALA A 373 2.21 -1.41 -3.41
N GLU A 374 2.78 -1.24 -2.23
CA GLU A 374 2.24 -0.42 -1.14
C GLU A 374 2.60 1.07 -1.28
N ASN A 375 3.58 1.39 -2.14
CA ASN A 375 4.03 2.74 -2.38
C ASN A 375 3.19 3.43 -3.47
N THR A 376 2.93 4.73 -3.32
CA THR A 376 2.23 5.55 -4.32
C THR A 376 3.15 6.58 -4.99
N LEU A 377 4.35 6.77 -4.44
CA LEU A 377 5.34 7.73 -4.90
C LEU A 377 6.14 7.23 -6.11
N TYR A 378 6.82 8.15 -6.79
CA TYR A 378 7.55 7.87 -8.01
C TYR A 378 8.86 8.67 -8.11
N THR A 379 9.79 8.17 -8.91
CA THR A 379 11.03 8.86 -9.22
C THR A 379 11.42 8.62 -10.68
N VAL A 380 12.17 9.55 -11.23
CA VAL A 380 12.79 9.41 -12.56
C VAL A 380 14.29 9.49 -12.34
N LEU A 381 15.00 8.44 -12.75
CA LEU A 381 16.45 8.37 -12.65
C LEU A 381 17.06 8.64 -14.03
N TYR A 382 18.26 9.22 -14.06
CA TYR A 382 19.02 9.32 -15.29
C TYR A 382 19.46 7.93 -15.78
N GLY A 383 19.33 7.69 -17.08
CA GLY A 383 19.81 6.49 -17.75
C GLY A 383 21.30 6.55 -18.09
N ASN A 384 21.70 5.95 -19.21
CA ASN A 384 23.10 5.83 -19.61
C ASN A 384 23.41 6.32 -21.04
N SER A 385 22.43 6.87 -21.75
CA SER A 385 22.63 7.32 -23.13
C SER A 385 23.69 8.42 -23.25
N SER A 386 24.09 8.72 -24.49
CA SER A 386 25.04 9.79 -24.79
C SER A 386 24.51 11.20 -24.49
N SER A 387 23.19 11.39 -24.40
CA SER A 387 22.57 12.70 -24.11
C SER A 387 22.59 13.04 -22.61
N VAL A 388 22.72 12.04 -21.75
CA VAL A 388 22.76 12.22 -20.30
C VAL A 388 24.12 12.79 -19.88
N PRO A 389 24.16 13.86 -19.04
CA PRO A 389 25.42 14.40 -18.54
C PRO A 389 26.25 13.33 -17.82
N GLU A 390 27.54 13.22 -18.13
CA GLU A 390 28.42 12.15 -17.64
C GLU A 390 28.42 12.03 -16.11
N ALA A 391 28.35 13.15 -15.38
CA ALA A 391 28.28 13.14 -13.91
C ALA A 391 26.99 12.52 -13.35
N LYS A 392 25.91 12.44 -14.13
CA LYS A 392 24.56 12.00 -13.74
C LYS A 392 24.19 10.61 -14.21
N LYS A 393 24.93 10.04 -15.16
CA LYS A 393 24.66 8.70 -15.69
C LYS A 393 24.60 7.66 -14.57
N LEU A 394 23.78 6.64 -14.81
CA LEU A 394 23.80 5.39 -14.06
C LEU A 394 25.23 4.83 -14.02
N LYS A 395 25.76 4.58 -12.81
CA LYS A 395 27.14 4.11 -12.62
C LYS A 395 27.22 2.94 -11.66
N LEU A 396 28.04 1.96 -12.02
CA LEU A 396 28.58 0.96 -11.13
C LEU A 396 30.04 1.32 -10.83
N ILE A 397 30.35 1.70 -9.60
CA ILE A 397 31.71 1.98 -9.13
C ILE A 397 32.23 0.74 -8.43
N VAL A 398 33.40 0.26 -8.84
CA VAL A 398 34.00 -0.96 -8.29
C VAL A 398 35.37 -0.64 -7.71
N TYR A 399 35.55 -0.93 -6.43
CA TYR A 399 36.81 -0.91 -5.72
C TYR A 399 37.30 -2.34 -5.58
N TYR A 400 38.48 -2.64 -6.12
CA TYR A 400 39.02 -4.00 -6.14
C TYR A 400 40.52 -4.01 -5.90
N THR A 401 41.01 -5.14 -5.41
CA THR A 401 42.43 -5.45 -5.24
C THR A 401 42.77 -6.61 -6.16
N LEU A 402 43.72 -6.39 -7.08
CA LEU A 402 44.25 -7.45 -7.92
C LEU A 402 44.96 -8.49 -7.02
N THR A 403 44.62 -9.75 -7.22
CA THR A 403 45.36 -10.88 -6.66
C THR A 403 46.48 -11.23 -7.63
N GLU A 404 47.67 -11.50 -7.11
CA GLU A 404 48.83 -11.94 -7.90
C GLU A 404 48.58 -13.24 -8.66
#